data_AF-A0A269TKY6-F1
#
_entry.id   AF-A0A269TKY6-F1
#
_cell.length_a   1.000
_cell.length_b   1.000
_cell.length_c   1.000
_cell.angle_alpha   90.00
_cell.angle_beta   90.00
_cell.angle_gamma   90.00
#
_symmetry.space_group_name_H-M   'P 1'
#
loop_
_entity.id
_entity.type
_entity.pdbx_description
1 polymer ?
#
loop_
_entity_poly.entity_id
_entity_poly.type
_entity_poly.pdbx_seq_one_letter_code
_entity_poly.pdbx_strand_id
1 'polypeptide(L)'
;MAKNNDSTNFMCNNIKDIKKSDKVNIIVNKYKKEGKDKELMIHIKAKDDEEILPPGPSGGSDNKYASVKFVKKAISESEARTKIFVKEQIAESEARTKIFVKEQIAESEDRTKVFVKKVIEESEARNKIFVKETVQESEARMTEKMSKFATKEYVDKAILASEGRVMAAIAKSDKENKEMFAKLFQLIGEIKKK
;
A
#
# COMPACT_ATOMS: atom_id res chain seq x y z
N MET A 1 -16.24 34.96 -90.77
CA MET A 1 -15.96 35.50 -89.41
C MET A 1 -17.29 35.84 -88.75
N ALA A 2 -17.81 34.96 -87.89
CA ALA A 2 -19.04 35.17 -87.14
C ALA A 2 -18.72 35.78 -85.77
N LYS A 3 -19.42 36.87 -85.41
CA LYS A 3 -19.17 37.69 -84.22
C LYS A 3 -19.72 37.01 -82.97
N ASN A 4 -18.88 37.03 -81.93
CA ASN A 4 -19.02 36.47 -80.60
C ASN A 4 -20.11 37.24 -79.80
N ASN A 5 -21.32 36.67 -79.67
CA ASN A 5 -22.45 37.25 -78.94
C ASN A 5 -22.62 36.72 -77.49
N ASP A 6 -21.76 35.79 -77.04
CA ASP A 6 -21.93 35.12 -75.74
C ASP A 6 -21.33 35.85 -74.54
N SER A 7 -20.27 36.64 -74.74
CA SER A 7 -19.56 37.28 -73.62
C SER A 7 -20.41 38.35 -72.91
N THR A 8 -21.24 39.08 -73.65
CA THR A 8 -22.07 40.18 -73.11
C THR A 8 -23.22 39.68 -72.23
N ASN A 9 -23.81 38.54 -72.58
CA ASN A 9 -24.89 37.92 -71.80
C ASN A 9 -24.36 37.32 -70.49
N PHE A 10 -23.15 36.74 -70.53
CA PHE A 10 -22.50 36.19 -69.34
C PHE A 10 -22.15 37.29 -68.32
N MET A 11 -21.60 38.42 -68.79
CA MET A 11 -21.31 39.56 -67.91
C MET A 11 -22.58 40.18 -67.30
N CYS A 12 -23.67 40.28 -68.08
CA CYS A 12 -24.92 40.87 -67.59
C CYS A 12 -25.62 40.02 -66.51
N ASN A 13 -25.54 38.68 -66.61
CA ASN A 13 -26.15 37.78 -65.64
C ASN A 13 -25.41 37.82 -64.29
N ASN A 14 -24.07 37.81 -64.32
CA ASN A 14 -23.26 37.88 -63.09
C ASN A 14 -23.49 39.20 -62.33
N ILE A 15 -23.71 40.32 -63.02
CA ILE A 15 -24.01 41.62 -62.38
C ILE A 15 -25.39 41.61 -61.70
N LYS A 16 -26.39 40.91 -62.26
CA LYS A 16 -27.72 40.80 -61.63
C LYS A 16 -27.68 40.04 -60.32
N ASP A 17 -26.82 39.04 -60.20
CA ASP A 17 -26.71 38.24 -58.99
C ASP A 17 -25.93 38.96 -57.89
N ILE A 18 -24.95 39.81 -58.24
CA ILE A 18 -24.26 40.67 -57.27
C ILE A 18 -25.21 41.73 -56.68
N LYS A 19 -26.13 42.29 -57.48
CA LYS A 19 -27.15 43.25 -57.01
C LYS A 19 -28.13 42.69 -55.97
N LYS A 20 -28.27 41.37 -55.86
CA LYS A 20 -29.16 40.71 -54.88
C LYS A 20 -28.48 40.47 -53.53
N SER A 21 -27.19 40.79 -53.38
CA SER A 21 -26.52 40.70 -52.10
C SER A 21 -26.76 41.98 -51.29
N ASP A 22 -27.39 41.86 -50.12
CA ASP A 22 -27.67 42.97 -49.18
C ASP A 22 -26.40 43.71 -48.69
N LYS A 23 -25.22 43.21 -49.06
CA LYS A 23 -23.91 43.71 -48.62
C LYS A 23 -23.17 44.54 -49.66
N VAL A 24 -23.67 44.64 -50.90
CA VAL A 24 -22.98 45.32 -52.00
C VAL A 24 -23.85 46.42 -52.61
N ASN A 25 -23.53 47.67 -52.28
CA ASN A 25 -24.13 48.83 -52.95
C ASN A 25 -23.39 49.14 -54.26
N ILE A 26 -23.96 48.76 -55.39
CA ILE A 26 -23.44 49.11 -56.72
C ILE A 26 -24.05 50.44 -57.16
N ILE A 27 -23.24 51.50 -57.19
CA ILE A 27 -23.63 52.79 -57.77
C ILE A 27 -23.24 52.80 -59.25
N VAL A 28 -24.23 52.81 -60.15
CA VAL A 28 -24.00 52.89 -61.60
C VAL A 28 -24.29 54.32 -62.07
N ASN A 29 -23.23 55.10 -62.30
CA ASN A 29 -23.37 56.43 -62.90
C ASN A 29 -23.48 56.31 -64.42
N LYS A 30 -24.65 56.65 -64.99
CA LYS A 30 -24.83 56.74 -66.45
C LYS A 30 -24.35 58.09 -66.95
N TYR A 31 -23.20 58.13 -67.64
CA TYR A 31 -22.78 59.30 -68.40
C TYR A 31 -23.30 59.23 -69.83
N LYS A 32 -24.00 60.28 -70.28
CA LYS A 32 -24.34 60.52 -71.69
C LYS A 32 -23.31 61.47 -72.29
N LYS A 33 -22.42 60.96 -73.14
CA LYS A 33 -21.84 61.77 -74.22
C LYS A 33 -21.57 60.88 -75.43
N GLU A 34 -21.92 61.40 -76.60
CA GLU A 34 -21.79 60.73 -77.90
C GLU A 34 -20.33 60.75 -78.36
N GLY A 35 -19.87 59.60 -78.90
CA GLY A 35 -18.68 59.53 -79.73
C GLY A 35 -17.33 59.54 -79.02
N LYS A 36 -17.05 58.51 -78.20
CA LYS A 36 -15.76 57.79 -78.00
C LYS A 36 -15.90 56.87 -76.78
N ASP A 37 -15.12 55.79 -76.73
CA ASP A 37 -15.29 54.63 -75.85
C ASP A 37 -15.69 54.97 -74.41
N LYS A 38 -16.73 54.27 -73.90
CA LYS A 38 -17.30 54.52 -72.57
C LYS A 38 -16.60 53.63 -71.54
N GLU A 39 -15.88 54.26 -70.61
CA GLU A 39 -15.34 53.58 -69.44
C GLU A 39 -16.38 53.60 -68.30
N LEU A 40 -16.73 52.41 -67.80
CA LEU A 40 -17.65 52.23 -66.67
C LEU A 40 -16.82 52.00 -65.41
N MET A 41 -16.78 52.98 -64.50
CA MET A 41 -16.21 52.79 -63.16
C MET A 41 -17.26 52.22 -62.20
N ILE A 42 -16.95 51.08 -61.59
CA ILE A 42 -17.75 50.47 -60.53
C ILE A 42 -17.07 50.73 -59.19
N HIS A 43 -17.74 51.43 -58.27
CA HIS A 43 -17.31 51.54 -56.88
C HIS A 43 -18.02 50.50 -56.02
N ILE A 44 -17.26 49.58 -55.44
CA ILE A 44 -17.74 48.56 -54.50
C ILE A 44 -17.29 48.97 -53.10
N LYS A 45 -18.24 49.17 -52.18
CA LYS A 45 -17.99 49.33 -50.74
C LYS A 45 -18.59 48.15 -49.99
N ALA A 46 -17.76 47.37 -49.31
CA ALA A 46 -18.19 46.35 -48.37
C ALA A 46 -17.97 46.86 -46.93
N LYS A 47 -18.84 46.46 -46.00
CA LYS A 47 -18.59 46.61 -44.56
C LYS A 47 -17.76 45.41 -44.09
N ASP A 48 -16.70 45.67 -43.35
CA ASP A 48 -15.88 44.64 -42.70
C ASP A 48 -16.68 44.02 -41.55
N ASP A 49 -17.49 43.00 -41.85
CA ASP A 49 -18.15 42.21 -40.82
C ASP A 49 -17.38 40.90 -40.61
N GLU A 50 -16.67 40.86 -39.48
CA GLU A 50 -16.02 39.73 -38.80
C GLU A 50 -14.97 38.94 -39.60
N GLU A 51 -13.82 38.69 -38.98
CA GLU A 51 -12.74 37.87 -39.55
C GLU A 51 -13.22 36.42 -39.74
N ILE A 52 -13.52 36.09 -40.99
CA ILE A 52 -13.94 34.75 -41.40
C ILE A 52 -12.67 33.91 -41.61
N LEU A 53 -12.48 32.87 -40.80
CA LEU A 53 -11.37 31.94 -41.00
C LEU A 53 -11.57 31.13 -42.29
N PRO A 54 -10.53 30.98 -43.14
CA PRO A 54 -10.65 30.25 -44.40
C PRO A 54 -10.90 28.74 -44.15
N PRO A 55 -11.63 28.05 -45.04
CA PRO A 55 -11.84 26.62 -44.92
C PRO A 55 -10.51 25.87 -45.09
N GLY A 56 -10.27 24.88 -44.22
CA GLY A 56 -9.18 23.92 -44.40
C GLY A 56 -9.37 23.05 -45.66
N PRO A 57 -8.31 22.38 -46.14
CA PRO A 57 -8.23 21.80 -47.49
C PRO A 57 -9.15 20.59 -47.79
N SER A 58 -10.18 20.30 -46.98
CA SER A 58 -11.07 19.13 -47.18
C SER A 58 -12.57 19.42 -47.10
N GLY A 59 -13.02 20.65 -47.34
CA GLY A 59 -14.45 21.02 -47.25
C GLY A 59 -15.22 20.80 -48.56
N GLY A 60 -16.19 19.88 -48.56
CA GLY A 60 -17.21 19.78 -49.59
C GLY A 60 -18.05 21.06 -49.74
N SER A 61 -18.78 21.15 -50.85
CA SER A 61 -19.43 22.36 -51.41
C SER A 61 -20.42 23.12 -50.52
N ASP A 62 -20.72 22.63 -49.32
CA ASP A 62 -21.86 23.09 -48.51
C ASP A 62 -21.45 23.80 -47.20
N ASN A 63 -20.15 23.98 -46.96
CA ASN A 63 -19.66 24.53 -45.69
C ASN A 63 -19.73 26.08 -45.64
N LYS A 64 -20.82 26.60 -45.07
CA LYS A 64 -20.91 27.97 -44.55
C LYS A 64 -19.88 28.17 -43.43
N TYR A 65 -19.10 29.24 -43.50
CA TYR A 65 -18.08 29.59 -42.52
C TYR A 65 -18.63 29.66 -41.08
N ALA A 66 -17.88 29.12 -40.12
CA ALA A 66 -18.15 29.31 -38.69
C ALA A 66 -17.53 30.63 -38.22
N SER A 67 -18.32 31.50 -37.59
CA SER A 67 -17.76 32.74 -37.01
C SER A 67 -16.86 32.44 -35.82
N VAL A 68 -15.89 33.31 -35.56
CA VAL A 68 -14.99 33.22 -34.39
C VAL A 68 -15.80 33.09 -33.09
N LYS A 69 -16.95 33.78 -32.99
CA LYS A 69 -17.85 33.69 -31.85
C LYS A 69 -18.45 32.30 -31.67
N PHE A 70 -18.86 31.65 -32.76
CA PHE A 70 -19.37 30.28 -32.73
C PHE A 70 -18.29 29.30 -32.26
N VAL A 71 -17.09 29.39 -32.83
CA VAL A 71 -15.96 28.51 -32.45
C VAL A 71 -15.58 28.69 -30.98
N LYS A 72 -15.46 29.94 -30.49
CA LYS A 72 -15.17 30.22 -29.08
C LYS A 72 -16.24 29.64 -28.14
N LYS A 73 -17.52 29.75 -28.52
CA LYS A 73 -18.64 29.18 -27.74
C LYS A 73 -18.55 27.65 -27.71
N ALA A 74 -18.32 27.01 -28.86
CA ALA A 74 -18.20 25.55 -28.95
C ALA A 74 -17.03 25.01 -28.12
N ILE A 75 -15.87 25.69 -28.15
CA ILE A 75 -14.71 25.35 -27.31
C ILE A 75 -15.07 25.47 -25.83
N SER A 76 -15.66 26.60 -25.42
CA SER A 76 -16.02 26.83 -24.01
C SER A 76 -16.99 25.77 -23.48
N GLU A 77 -18.00 25.40 -24.28
CA GLU A 77 -18.93 24.33 -23.92
C GLU A 77 -18.26 22.95 -23.87
N SER A 78 -17.33 22.69 -24.79
CA SER A 78 -16.53 21.46 -24.80
C SER A 78 -15.67 21.37 -23.53
N GLU A 79 -14.96 22.44 -23.17
CA GLU A 79 -14.14 22.51 -21.95
C GLU A 79 -14.98 22.29 -20.69
N ALA A 80 -16.17 22.91 -20.62
CA ALA A 80 -17.08 22.71 -19.50
C ALA A 80 -17.52 21.24 -19.37
N ARG A 81 -17.89 20.60 -20.50
CA ARG A 81 -18.25 19.16 -20.52
C ARG A 81 -17.08 18.28 -20.12
N THR A 82 -15.89 18.52 -20.68
CA THR A 82 -14.67 17.77 -20.33
C THR A 82 -14.33 17.91 -18.86
N LYS A 83 -14.47 19.11 -18.27
CA LYS A 83 -14.21 19.32 -16.85
C LYS A 83 -15.16 18.53 -15.95
N ILE A 84 -16.44 18.46 -16.31
CA ILE A 84 -17.44 17.65 -15.58
C ILE A 84 -17.08 16.17 -15.70
N PHE A 85 -16.87 15.69 -16.93
CA PHE A 85 -16.51 14.30 -17.18
C PHE A 85 -15.27 13.85 -16.42
N VAL A 86 -14.19 14.65 -16.44
CA VAL A 86 -12.95 14.34 -15.70
C VAL A 86 -13.20 14.29 -14.19
N LYS A 87 -14.00 15.21 -13.64
CA LYS A 87 -14.36 15.18 -12.21
C LYS A 87 -15.14 13.92 -11.83
N GLU A 88 -16.11 13.51 -12.64
CA GLU A 88 -16.89 12.30 -12.42
C GLU A 88 -16.01 11.05 -12.49
N GLN A 89 -15.12 10.97 -13.48
CA GLN A 89 -14.17 9.86 -13.62
C GLN A 89 -13.20 9.77 -12.44
N ILE A 90 -12.69 10.91 -11.95
CA ILE A 90 -11.83 10.92 -10.76
C ILE A 90 -12.62 10.43 -9.53
N ALA A 91 -13.81 10.96 -9.29
CA ALA A 91 -14.63 10.57 -8.15
C ALA A 91 -15.00 9.08 -8.18
N GLU A 92 -15.33 8.55 -9.35
CA GLU A 92 -15.61 7.12 -9.53
C GLU A 92 -14.36 6.27 -9.27
N SER A 93 -13.21 6.69 -9.80
CA SER A 93 -11.93 6.02 -9.58
C SER A 93 -11.55 6.01 -8.09
N GLU A 94 -11.68 7.14 -7.40
CA GLU A 94 -11.42 7.25 -5.96
C GLU A 94 -12.34 6.34 -5.14
N ALA A 95 -13.63 6.29 -5.47
CA ALA A 95 -14.58 5.42 -4.80
C ALA A 95 -14.22 3.93 -4.97
N ARG A 96 -13.87 3.52 -6.20
CA ARG A 96 -13.42 2.16 -6.50
C ARG A 96 -12.13 1.81 -5.76
N THR A 97 -11.13 2.69 -5.78
CA THR A 97 -9.87 2.49 -5.06
C THR A 97 -10.10 2.38 -3.55
N LYS A 98 -10.97 3.20 -2.98
CA LYS A 98 -11.30 3.15 -1.55
C LYS A 98 -11.95 1.82 -1.14
N ILE A 99 -12.85 1.30 -1.97
CA ILE A 99 -13.48 -0.02 -1.73
C ILE A 99 -12.41 -1.11 -1.82
N PHE A 100 -11.64 -1.13 -2.90
CA PHE A 100 -10.58 -2.12 -3.11
C PHE A 100 -9.57 -2.16 -1.97
N VAL A 101 -9.07 -1.00 -1.53
CA VAL A 101 -8.12 -0.90 -0.42
C VAL A 101 -8.74 -1.42 0.88
N LYS A 102 -10.00 -1.10 1.17
CA LYS A 102 -10.69 -1.61 2.37
C LYS A 102 -10.82 -3.13 2.36
N GLU A 103 -11.20 -3.71 1.22
CA GLU A 103 -11.32 -5.16 1.06
C GLU A 103 -9.96 -5.85 1.24
N GLN A 104 -8.91 -5.31 0.62
CA GLN A 104 -7.55 -5.85 0.76
C GLN A 104 -7.02 -5.78 2.20
N ILE A 105 -7.32 -4.70 2.93
CA ILE A 105 -6.97 -4.59 4.35
C ILE A 105 -7.72 -5.63 5.16
N ALA A 106 -9.04 -5.76 4.99
CA ALA A 106 -9.84 -6.75 5.72
C ALA A 106 -9.37 -8.18 5.46
N GLU A 107 -9.10 -8.54 4.20
CA GLU A 107 -8.56 -9.86 3.84
C GLU A 107 -7.17 -10.10 4.47
N SER A 108 -6.31 -9.08 4.46
CA SER A 108 -4.99 -9.15 5.09
C SER A 108 -5.08 -9.35 6.61
N GLU A 109 -5.97 -8.62 7.28
CA GLU A 109 -6.22 -8.75 8.72
C GLU A 109 -6.72 -10.15 9.09
N ASP A 110 -7.68 -10.69 8.34
CA ASP A 110 -8.23 -12.02 8.62
C ASP A 110 -7.21 -13.12 8.39
N ARG A 111 -6.42 -13.05 7.31
CA ARG A 111 -5.28 -13.97 7.10
C ARG A 111 -4.27 -13.88 8.24
N THR A 112 -3.97 -12.68 8.72
CA THR A 112 -3.03 -12.46 9.82
C THR A 112 -3.55 -13.06 11.12
N LYS A 113 -4.84 -12.84 11.46
CA LYS A 113 -5.47 -13.43 12.65
C LYS A 113 -5.40 -14.96 12.63
N VAL A 114 -5.72 -15.58 11.50
CA VAL A 114 -5.66 -17.05 11.34
C VAL A 114 -4.23 -17.55 11.52
N PHE A 115 -3.26 -16.87 10.88
CA PHE A 115 -1.85 -17.23 10.99
C PHE A 115 -1.34 -17.14 12.43
N VAL A 116 -1.57 -16.02 13.11
CA VAL A 116 -1.14 -15.80 14.50
C VAL A 116 -1.76 -16.84 15.44
N LYS A 117 -3.07 -17.11 15.29
CA LYS A 117 -3.75 -18.14 16.09
C LYS A 117 -3.10 -19.51 15.93
N LYS A 118 -2.83 -19.93 14.69
CA LYS A 118 -2.16 -21.20 14.40
C LYS A 118 -0.77 -21.28 15.03
N VAL A 119 0.03 -20.20 14.91
CA VAL A 119 1.38 -20.15 15.48
C VAL A 119 1.34 -20.29 17.01
N ILE A 120 0.38 -19.63 17.67
CA ILE A 120 0.21 -19.73 19.12
C ILE A 120 -0.17 -21.16 19.52
N GLU A 121 -1.19 -21.75 18.88
CA GLU A 121 -1.64 -23.12 19.16
C GLU A 121 -0.50 -24.15 19.00
N GLU A 122 0.28 -24.04 17.92
CA GLU A 122 1.45 -24.91 17.70
C GLU A 122 2.53 -24.70 18.76
N SER A 123 2.77 -23.46 19.18
CA SER A 123 3.75 -23.14 20.23
C SER A 123 3.32 -23.69 21.58
N GLU A 124 2.04 -23.55 21.95
CA GLU A 124 1.47 -24.09 23.19
C GLU A 124 1.54 -25.62 23.20
N ALA A 125 1.21 -26.27 22.08
CA ALA A 125 1.30 -27.73 21.96
C ALA A 125 2.74 -28.22 22.17
N ARG A 126 3.73 -27.58 21.52
CA ARG A 126 5.15 -27.91 21.72
C ARG A 126 5.60 -27.68 23.15
N ASN A 127 5.21 -26.54 23.75
CA ASN A 127 5.60 -26.22 25.12
C ASN A 127 5.00 -27.20 26.13
N LYS A 128 3.75 -27.63 25.93
CA LYS A 128 3.10 -28.64 26.78
C LYS A 128 3.84 -29.98 26.75
N ILE A 129 4.28 -30.42 25.56
CA ILE A 129 5.09 -31.64 25.41
C ILE A 129 6.43 -31.47 26.14
N PHE A 130 7.14 -30.38 25.86
CA PHE A 130 8.43 -30.08 26.46
C PHE A 130 8.38 -30.08 28.00
N VAL A 131 7.40 -29.39 28.58
CA VAL A 131 7.22 -29.34 30.04
C VAL A 131 6.91 -30.75 30.59
N LYS A 132 6.04 -31.51 29.93
CA LYS A 132 5.70 -32.87 30.36
C LYS A 132 6.92 -33.78 30.38
N GLU A 133 7.70 -33.78 29.30
CA GLU A 133 8.92 -34.59 29.19
C GLU A 133 9.98 -34.16 30.22
N THR A 134 10.17 -32.86 30.41
CA THR A 134 11.12 -32.32 31.39
C THR A 134 10.74 -32.74 32.82
N VAL A 135 9.46 -32.66 33.17
CA VAL A 135 8.96 -33.09 34.49
C VAL A 135 9.14 -34.59 34.66
N GLN A 136 8.76 -35.41 33.67
CA GLN A 136 8.93 -36.86 33.72
C GLN A 136 10.40 -37.27 33.88
N GLU A 137 11.31 -36.62 33.16
CA GLU A 137 12.75 -36.87 33.29
C GLU A 137 13.28 -36.45 34.67
N SER A 138 12.79 -35.34 35.22
CA SER A 138 13.12 -34.90 36.57
C SER A 138 12.63 -35.90 37.63
N GLU A 139 11.38 -36.35 37.53
CA GLU A 139 10.78 -37.35 38.42
C GLU A 139 11.52 -38.69 38.36
N ALA A 140 11.88 -39.15 37.16
CA ALA A 140 12.67 -40.36 36.96
C ALA A 140 14.04 -40.25 37.65
N ARG A 141 14.74 -39.12 37.45
CA ARG A 141 16.03 -38.83 38.09
C ARG A 141 15.92 -38.79 39.62
N MET A 142 14.87 -38.19 40.16
CA MET A 142 14.62 -38.17 41.60
C MET A 142 14.34 -39.58 42.14
N THR A 143 13.49 -40.34 41.45
CA THR A 143 13.15 -41.72 41.83
C THR A 143 14.39 -42.61 41.83
N GLU A 144 15.26 -42.51 40.82
CA GLU A 144 16.51 -43.25 40.77
C GLU A 144 17.44 -42.90 41.94
N LYS A 145 17.61 -41.60 42.24
CA LYS A 145 18.44 -41.14 43.38
C LYS A 145 17.89 -41.64 44.73
N MET A 146 16.58 -41.53 44.92
CA MET A 146 15.92 -42.01 46.13
C MET A 146 16.06 -43.52 46.28
N SER A 147 15.94 -44.27 45.18
CA SER A 147 16.08 -45.74 45.19
C SER A 147 17.49 -46.16 45.58
N LYS A 148 18.54 -45.45 45.11
CA LYS A 148 19.94 -45.67 45.51
C LYS A 148 20.15 -45.42 47.02
N PHE A 149 19.57 -44.34 47.55
CA PHE A 149 19.70 -43.98 48.98
C PHE A 149 18.88 -44.90 49.90
N ALA A 150 17.74 -45.40 49.43
CA ALA A 150 16.86 -46.32 50.15
C ALA A 150 17.24 -47.80 49.99
N THR A 151 18.39 -48.11 49.38
CA THR A 151 18.83 -49.52 49.33
C THR A 151 19.19 -50.00 50.72
N LYS A 152 18.67 -51.17 51.10
CA LYS A 152 19.01 -51.87 52.33
C LYS A 152 20.53 -51.96 52.51
N GLU A 153 21.27 -52.18 51.42
CA GLU A 153 22.74 -52.25 51.44
C GLU A 153 23.42 -50.93 51.84
N TYR A 154 22.93 -49.78 51.34
CA TYR A 154 23.47 -48.47 51.73
C TYR A 154 23.21 -48.19 53.20
N VAL A 155 21.98 -48.46 53.67
CA VAL A 155 21.59 -48.32 55.08
C VAL A 155 22.42 -49.24 55.97
N ASP A 156 22.55 -50.52 55.61
CA ASP A 156 23.34 -51.50 56.35
C ASP A 156 24.82 -51.09 56.43
N LYS A 157 25.43 -50.62 55.32
CA LYS A 157 26.81 -50.09 55.31
C LYS A 157 26.96 -48.85 56.20
N ALA A 158 26.00 -47.94 56.17
CA ALA A 158 26.02 -46.73 56.98
C ALA A 158 25.90 -47.04 58.49
N ILE A 159 25.06 -48.02 58.85
CA ILE A 159 24.92 -48.52 60.23
C ILE A 159 26.22 -49.20 60.68
N LEU A 160 26.77 -50.12 59.90
CA LEU A 160 28.05 -50.78 60.25
C LEU A 160 29.18 -49.77 60.45
N ALA A 161 29.24 -48.72 59.61
CA ALA A 161 30.23 -47.65 59.75
C ALA A 161 29.97 -46.76 60.98
N SER A 162 28.73 -46.56 61.41
CA SER A 162 28.42 -45.82 62.63
C SER A 162 28.71 -46.65 63.87
N GLU A 163 28.35 -47.94 63.88
CA GLU A 163 28.69 -48.90 64.93
C GLU A 163 30.20 -48.98 65.14
N GLY A 164 30.98 -49.10 64.06
CA GLY A 164 32.44 -49.09 64.14
C GLY A 164 33.00 -47.82 64.78
N ARG A 165 32.43 -46.64 64.48
CA ARG A 165 32.82 -45.37 65.10
C ARG A 165 32.46 -45.31 66.58
N VAL A 166 31.28 -45.79 66.95
CA VAL A 166 30.83 -45.85 68.35
C VAL A 166 31.73 -46.80 69.15
N MET A 167 32.03 -47.99 68.63
CA MET A 167 32.91 -48.94 69.29
C MET A 167 34.33 -48.40 69.46
N ALA A 168 34.87 -47.71 68.45
CA ALA A 168 36.16 -47.04 68.57
C ALA A 168 36.16 -45.95 69.65
N ALA A 169 35.08 -45.17 69.76
CA ALA A 169 34.93 -44.15 70.80
C ALA A 169 34.82 -44.77 72.20
N ILE A 170 34.07 -45.85 72.36
CA ILE A 170 33.97 -46.61 73.62
C ILE A 170 35.34 -47.16 74.02
N ALA A 171 36.04 -47.83 73.11
CA ALA A 171 37.37 -48.38 73.39
C ALA A 171 38.40 -47.31 73.79
N LYS A 172 38.32 -46.12 73.17
CA LYS A 172 39.15 -44.97 73.55
C LYS A 172 38.81 -44.49 74.97
N SER A 173 37.53 -44.30 75.27
CA SER A 173 37.05 -43.89 76.60
C SER A 173 37.46 -44.90 77.68
N ASP A 174 37.31 -46.20 77.41
CA ASP A 174 37.71 -47.27 78.34
C ASP A 174 39.22 -47.25 78.63
N LYS A 175 40.04 -46.97 77.61
CA LYS A 175 41.48 -46.83 77.78
C LYS A 175 41.81 -45.61 78.65
N GLU A 176 41.22 -44.46 78.36
CA GLU A 176 41.40 -43.23 79.13
C GLU A 176 40.95 -43.41 80.59
N ASN A 177 39.82 -44.07 80.81
CA ASN A 177 39.31 -44.40 82.15
C ASN A 177 40.27 -45.33 82.90
N LYS A 178 40.78 -46.40 82.27
CA LYS A 178 41.77 -47.30 82.89
C LYS A 178 43.04 -46.56 83.31
N GLU A 179 43.55 -45.67 82.46
CA GLU A 179 44.71 -44.84 82.78
C GLU A 179 44.43 -43.89 83.95
N MET A 180 43.24 -43.29 83.98
CA MET A 180 42.82 -42.41 85.08
C MET A 180 42.72 -43.17 86.41
N PHE A 181 42.08 -44.36 86.41
CA PHE A 181 41.99 -45.20 87.60
C PHE A 181 43.35 -45.68 88.08
N ALA A 182 44.26 -46.05 87.17
CA ALA A 182 45.63 -46.44 87.53
C ALA A 182 46.36 -45.29 88.26
N LYS A 183 46.27 -44.06 87.74
CA LYS A 183 46.83 -42.86 88.39
C LYS A 183 46.21 -42.62 89.77
N LEU A 184 44.89 -42.77 89.89
CA LEU A 184 44.18 -42.60 91.17
C LEU A 184 44.67 -43.62 92.22
N PHE A 185 44.77 -44.90 91.85
CA PHE A 185 45.25 -45.94 92.75
C PHE A 185 46.71 -45.72 93.18
N GLN A 186 47.57 -45.27 92.27
CA GLN A 186 48.94 -44.91 92.60
C GLN A 186 48.98 -43.78 93.64
N LEU A 187 48.19 -42.73 93.45
CA LEU A 187 48.11 -41.58 94.37
C LEU A 187 47.61 -41.99 95.77
N ILE A 188 46.59 -42.84 95.83
CA ILE A 188 46.09 -43.42 97.10
C ILE A 188 47.20 -44.22 97.82
N GLY A 189 47.98 -45.00 97.07
CA GLY A 189 49.10 -45.77 97.61
C GLY A 189 50.21 -44.88 98.17
N GLU A 190 50.49 -43.74 97.53
CA GLU A 190 51.46 -42.75 98.01
C GLU A 190 50.99 -42.05 99.29
N ILE A 191 49.70 -41.72 99.39
CA ILE A 191 49.12 -41.11 100.61
C ILE A 191 49.23 -42.05 101.81
N LYS A 192 48.96 -43.35 101.64
CA LYS A 192 49.02 -44.35 102.74
C LYS A 192 50.43 -44.61 103.29
N LYS A 193 51.49 -44.16 102.60
CA LYS A 193 52.89 -44.35 103.01
C LYS A 193 53.48 -43.15 103.77
N LYS A 194 52.75 -42.04 103.86
CA LYS A 194 53.09 -40.89 104.72
C LYS A 194 52.42 -41.03 106.07
#